data_AF-A0AAD3Y3I8-F1
#
_entry.id   AF-A0AAD3Y3I8-F1
#
_cell.length_a   1.000
_cell.length_b   1.000
_cell.length_c   1.000
_cell.angle_alpha   90.00
_cell.angle_beta   90.00
_cell.angle_gamma   90.00
#
_symmetry.space_group_name_H-M   'P 1'
#
loop_
_entity.id
_entity.type
_entity.pdbx_description
1 polymer ?
#
loop_
_entity_poly.entity_id
_entity_poly.type
_entity_poly.pdbx_seq_one_letter_code
_entity_poly.pdbx_strand_id
1 'polypeptide(L)'
;MVKLGEKQECPHSLLPMRKDFNGTFINGNNAMAESHGDVIAYAWLFLANLDLPTRFETFERHSLRTGLVNGMPGKAFCTRRLEGETPIKMTSEEHPIPLLAPYRMGKFHLSHRIVLAPLTRQRSFNNVPQPHAILYYSQRTTKGGLLITEATGVSETAQGYPHTPGIWTKEQVEAWKPVVDAVHAKGGIFFCQIWHAGRVSNQDHMF
;
A
#
# COMPACT_ATOMS: atom_id res chain seq x y z
N MET A 1 21.81 21.42 -4.50
CA MET A 1 22.67 20.23 -4.34
C MET A 1 22.49 19.75 -2.91
N VAL A 2 21.64 18.75 -2.68
CA VAL A 2 21.38 18.24 -1.32
C VAL A 2 22.56 17.34 -0.93
N LYS A 3 23.21 17.63 0.19
CA LYS A 3 24.35 16.83 0.68
C LYS A 3 23.83 15.52 1.24
N LEU A 4 24.45 14.41 0.85
CA LEU A 4 24.12 13.07 1.31
C LEU A 4 24.43 12.98 2.83
N GLY A 5 23.39 12.93 3.67
CA GLY A 5 23.52 12.74 5.13
C GLY A 5 22.95 13.85 6.01
N GLU A 6 22.54 14.99 5.45
CA GLU A 6 21.75 15.97 6.22
C GLU A 6 20.30 15.47 6.35
N LYS A 7 19.82 15.32 7.60
CA LYS A 7 18.41 15.08 7.86
C LYS A 7 17.64 16.34 7.43
N GLN A 8 16.90 16.23 6.34
CA GLN A 8 15.91 17.23 5.98
C GLN A 8 14.66 16.97 6.84
N GLU A 9 14.35 17.86 7.78
CA GLU A 9 13.00 17.91 8.32
C GLU A 9 12.09 18.29 7.15
N CYS A 10 11.20 17.39 6.76
CA CYS A 10 10.11 17.75 5.85
C CYS A 10 9.09 18.54 6.69
N PRO A 11 8.96 19.87 6.52
CA PRO A 11 8.02 20.67 7.30
C PRO A 11 6.55 20.44 6.91
N HIS A 12 6.30 19.48 6.01
CA HIS A 12 5.02 19.28 5.34
C HIS A 12 4.34 18.03 5.89
N SER A 13 3.56 18.22 6.96
CA SER A 13 2.47 17.31 7.29
C SER A 13 1.53 17.18 6.08
N LEU A 14 0.93 16.00 5.89
CA LEU A 14 -0.07 15.77 4.85
C LEU A 14 -1.42 16.47 5.16
N LEU A 15 -1.51 17.20 6.28
CA LEU A 15 -2.69 17.97 6.70
C LEU A 15 -3.24 18.93 5.65
N PRO A 16 -2.45 19.80 5.00
CA PRO A 16 -3.00 20.75 4.03
C PRO A 16 -3.68 20.00 2.88
N MET A 17 -3.02 18.96 2.36
CA MET A 17 -3.60 18.11 1.31
C MET A 17 -4.89 17.43 1.79
N ARG A 18 -4.92 16.95 3.05
CA ARG A 18 -6.13 16.33 3.61
C ARG A 18 -7.28 17.34 3.74
N LYS A 19 -7.00 18.58 4.13
CA LYS A 19 -7.99 19.65 4.26
C LYS A 19 -8.59 20.04 2.92
N ASP A 20 -7.79 20.03 1.86
CA ASP A 20 -8.24 20.39 0.52
C ASP A 20 -8.89 19.22 -0.23
N PHE A 21 -8.55 17.98 0.14
CA PHE A 21 -9.07 16.77 -0.51
C PHE A 21 -10.31 16.20 0.20
N ASN A 22 -11.48 16.48 -0.34
CA ASN A 22 -12.78 16.01 0.18
C ASN A 22 -13.08 14.53 -0.06
N GLY A 23 -12.20 13.80 -0.77
CA GLY A 23 -12.38 12.38 -1.07
C GLY A 23 -11.78 11.44 -0.03
N THR A 24 -11.80 10.13 -0.34
CA THR A 24 -11.07 9.11 0.44
C THR A 24 -9.57 9.29 0.24
N PHE A 25 -8.85 9.57 1.33
CA PHE A 25 -7.41 9.74 1.29
C PHE A 25 -6.69 8.46 1.74
N ILE A 26 -5.98 7.81 0.81
CA ILE A 26 -5.19 6.60 1.08
C ILE A 26 -3.74 7.00 1.36
N ASN A 27 -3.20 6.65 2.52
CA ASN A 27 -1.87 7.08 2.96
C ASN A 27 -1.00 5.90 3.45
N GLY A 28 0.32 6.07 3.50
CA GLY A 28 1.27 5.06 3.95
C GLY A 28 1.37 4.94 5.48
N ASN A 29 2.14 3.94 5.94
CA ASN A 29 2.26 3.49 7.34
C ASN A 29 2.40 4.59 8.41
N ASN A 30 3.04 5.73 8.12
CA ASN A 30 3.25 6.80 9.11
C ASN A 30 1.96 7.56 9.48
N ALA A 31 0.91 7.45 8.66
CA ALA A 31 -0.35 8.15 8.87
C ALA A 31 -1.15 7.69 10.09
N MET A 32 -0.83 6.51 10.65
CA MET A 32 -1.43 6.01 11.88
C MET A 32 -1.11 6.90 13.09
N ALA A 33 0.05 7.54 13.10
CA ALA A 33 0.46 8.45 14.17
C ALA A 33 -0.13 9.86 14.00
N GLU A 34 -0.53 10.21 12.78
CA GLU A 34 -0.90 11.57 12.43
C GLU A 34 -2.41 11.71 12.10
N SER A 35 -3.19 10.63 12.00
CA SER A 35 -4.66 10.67 11.73
C SER A 35 -5.08 11.39 10.44
N HIS A 36 -4.18 11.55 9.47
CA HIS A 36 -4.44 12.32 8.24
C HIS A 36 -5.00 11.50 7.06
N GLY A 37 -5.29 10.20 7.24
CA GLY A 37 -5.81 9.32 6.19
C GLY A 37 -7.14 8.65 6.56
N ASP A 38 -7.88 8.20 5.55
CA ASP A 38 -9.10 7.40 5.76
C ASP A 38 -8.80 5.90 5.72
N VAL A 39 -7.82 5.52 4.90
CA VAL A 39 -7.42 4.15 4.61
C VAL A 39 -5.89 4.08 4.53
N ILE A 40 -5.28 3.02 5.04
CA ILE A 40 -3.82 2.88 5.15
C ILE A 40 -3.30 1.81 4.19
N ALA A 41 -2.39 2.22 3.31
CA ALA A 41 -1.70 1.36 2.37
C ALA A 41 -0.37 0.87 2.94
N TYR A 42 -0.21 -0.45 2.95
CA TYR A 42 0.99 -1.15 3.36
C TYR A 42 1.70 -1.73 2.15
N ALA A 43 3.00 -1.47 2.04
CA ALA A 43 3.85 -1.96 0.97
C ALA A 43 4.70 -3.14 1.50
N TRP A 44 5.86 -2.82 2.07
CA TRP A 44 6.85 -3.79 2.53
C TRP A 44 6.30 -4.83 3.50
N LEU A 45 5.38 -4.45 4.40
CA LEU A 45 4.77 -5.38 5.35
C LEU A 45 3.97 -6.50 4.66
N PHE A 46 3.33 -6.24 3.51
CA PHE A 46 2.64 -7.26 2.72
C PHE A 46 3.58 -8.18 1.92
N LEU A 47 4.86 -7.82 1.76
CA LEU A 47 5.83 -8.73 1.14
C LEU A 47 6.13 -9.91 2.05
N ALA A 48 6.36 -9.64 3.34
CA ALA A 48 6.68 -10.65 4.34
C ALA A 48 5.43 -11.29 4.99
N ASN A 49 4.30 -10.58 5.03
CA ASN A 49 3.09 -11.03 5.72
C ASN A 49 1.91 -11.06 4.74
N LEU A 50 1.53 -12.27 4.31
CA LEU A 50 0.42 -12.48 3.37
C LEU A 50 -0.94 -12.15 4.01
N ASP A 51 -1.06 -12.42 5.30
CA ASP A 51 -2.24 -12.33 6.14
C ASP A 51 -2.24 -11.08 7.04
N LEU A 52 -1.67 -9.97 6.54
CA LEU A 52 -1.45 -8.77 7.34
C LEU A 52 -2.70 -8.27 8.10
N PRO A 53 -3.92 -8.23 7.51
CA PRO A 53 -5.13 -7.85 8.25
C PRO A 53 -5.42 -8.77 9.47
N THR A 54 -5.30 -10.08 9.29
CA THR A 54 -5.51 -11.08 10.36
C THR A 54 -4.49 -10.91 11.50
N ARG A 55 -3.26 -10.49 11.18
CA ARG A 55 -2.23 -10.21 12.18
C ARG A 55 -2.59 -8.99 13.03
N PHE A 56 -3.14 -7.94 12.42
CA PHE A 56 -3.63 -6.78 13.17
C PHE A 56 -4.82 -7.15 14.05
N GLU A 57 -5.77 -7.96 13.57
CA GLU A 57 -6.87 -8.49 14.40
C GLU A 57 -6.36 -9.25 15.64
N THR A 58 -5.37 -10.11 15.44
CA THR A 58 -4.77 -10.91 16.52
C THR A 58 -4.05 -10.02 17.53
N PHE A 59 -3.31 -9.02 17.04
CA PHE A 59 -2.62 -8.04 17.86
C PHE A 59 -3.58 -7.20 18.71
N GLU A 60 -4.66 -6.66 18.10
CA GLU A 60 -5.66 -5.88 18.81
C GLU A 60 -6.37 -6.74 19.89
N ARG A 61 -6.76 -7.98 19.58
CA ARG A 61 -7.35 -8.90 20.58
C ARG A 61 -6.39 -9.19 21.74
N HIS A 62 -5.10 -9.39 21.44
CA HIS A 62 -4.09 -9.64 22.48
C HIS A 62 -3.86 -8.40 23.37
N SER A 63 -3.82 -7.21 22.77
CA SER A 63 -3.66 -5.95 23.52
C SER A 63 -4.87 -5.68 24.42
N LEU A 64 -6.09 -5.87 23.91
CA LEU A 64 -7.32 -5.76 24.71
C LEU A 64 -7.36 -6.78 25.87
N ARG A 65 -6.81 -7.98 25.68
CA ARG A 65 -6.77 -9.03 26.72
C ARG A 65 -5.71 -8.76 27.80
N THR A 66 -4.56 -8.21 27.44
CA THR A 66 -3.41 -8.06 28.35
C THR A 66 -3.27 -6.65 28.94
N GLY A 67 -3.98 -5.66 28.39
CA GLY A 67 -3.83 -4.26 28.78
C GLY A 67 -2.47 -3.64 28.38
N LEU A 68 -1.61 -4.40 27.68
CA LEU A 68 -0.29 -3.97 27.24
C LEU A 68 -0.35 -3.52 25.78
N VAL A 69 -0.05 -2.24 25.53
CA VAL A 69 0.16 -1.67 24.19
C VAL A 69 1.61 -1.87 23.75
N ASN A 70 2.07 -3.12 23.69
CA ASN A 70 3.41 -3.41 23.20
C ASN A 70 3.45 -3.27 21.67
N GLY A 71 3.81 -2.07 21.20
CA GLY A 71 4.31 -1.75 19.85
C GLY A 71 3.68 -2.48 18.66
N MET A 72 2.80 -1.79 17.93
CA MET A 72 2.24 -2.29 16.66
C MET A 72 3.31 -2.92 15.75
N PRO A 73 3.01 -4.08 15.11
CA PRO A 73 3.91 -4.73 14.16
C PRO A 73 4.10 -3.80 12.95
N GLY A 74 5.25 -3.13 12.90
CA GLY A 74 5.51 -2.01 11.99
C GLY A 74 6.51 -1.01 12.54
N LYS A 75 6.79 -1.03 13.84
CA LYS A 75 7.96 -0.36 14.44
C LYS A 75 9.27 -1.07 14.08
N ALA A 76 9.60 -1.12 12.80
CA ALA A 76 10.98 -1.27 12.36
C ALA A 76 11.43 0.09 11.86
N PHE A 77 12.34 0.71 12.63
CA PHE A 77 13.18 1.86 12.25
C PHE A 77 12.57 3.28 12.25
N CYS A 78 12.32 3.79 13.45
CA CYS A 78 13.04 4.99 13.92
C CYS A 78 13.14 4.96 15.45
N THR A 79 13.92 4.02 15.97
CA THR A 79 14.44 4.11 17.35
C THR A 79 15.92 4.46 17.25
N ARG A 80 16.22 5.67 16.78
CA ARG A 80 17.38 6.34 17.38
C ARG A 80 16.82 6.89 18.69
N ARG A 81 17.27 6.32 19.82
CA ARG A 81 17.07 6.93 21.13
C ARG A 81 17.62 8.35 21.02
N LEU A 82 16.74 9.33 20.91
CA LEU A 82 17.08 10.74 21.06
C LEU A 82 17.08 10.96 22.56
N GLU A 83 18.25 10.82 23.17
CA GLU A 83 18.48 11.32 24.52
C GLU A 83 18.28 12.83 24.47
N GLY A 84 17.14 13.30 24.98
CA GLY A 84 16.87 14.74 25.15
C GLY A 84 15.59 15.30 24.53
N GLU A 85 14.77 14.53 23.80
CA GLU A 85 13.49 15.06 23.30
C GLU A 85 12.40 14.96 24.38
N THR A 86 11.91 16.13 24.80
CA THR A 86 10.72 16.27 25.64
C THR A 86 9.53 15.52 25.04
N PRO A 87 8.66 14.89 25.85
CA PRO A 87 7.53 14.11 25.35
C PRO A 87 6.67 14.98 24.43
N ILE A 88 6.44 14.51 23.20
CA ILE A 88 5.43 15.09 22.31
C ILE A 88 4.11 15.03 23.10
N LYS A 89 3.63 16.20 23.54
CA LYS A 89 2.29 16.33 24.11
C LYS A 89 1.32 15.98 23.00
N MET A 90 0.76 14.77 23.03
CA MET A 90 -0.42 14.44 22.24
C MET A 90 -1.52 15.43 22.64
N THR A 91 -1.85 16.35 21.75
CA THR A 91 -3.03 17.20 21.90
C THR A 91 -4.27 16.32 21.84
N SER A 92 -5.21 16.55 22.76
CA SER A 92 -6.33 15.68 23.13
C SER A 92 -7.44 15.49 22.08
N GLU A 93 -7.17 15.72 20.80
CA GLU A 93 -8.19 15.65 19.73
C GLU A 93 -7.81 14.76 18.52
N GLU A 94 -6.70 14.03 18.57
CA GLU A 94 -6.34 13.07 17.50
C GLU A 94 -6.67 11.63 17.92
N HIS A 95 -7.81 11.11 17.42
CA HIS A 95 -8.18 9.71 17.61
C HIS A 95 -7.56 8.87 16.50
N PRO A 96 -6.74 7.84 16.83
CA PRO A 96 -6.10 7.00 15.81
C PRO A 96 -7.15 6.29 14.95
N ILE A 97 -6.86 6.15 13.65
CA ILE A 97 -7.76 5.53 12.68
C ILE A 97 -8.04 4.07 13.10
N PRO A 98 -9.30 3.64 13.22
CA PRO A 98 -9.62 2.26 13.55
C PRO A 98 -9.37 1.35 12.34
N LEU A 99 -8.17 0.74 12.25
CA LEU A 99 -7.70 -0.03 11.09
C LEU A 99 -8.64 -1.17 10.67
N LEU A 100 -9.29 -1.80 11.64
CA LEU A 100 -10.15 -2.97 11.40
C LEU A 100 -11.63 -2.60 11.27
N ALA A 101 -11.98 -1.31 11.39
CA ALA A 101 -13.34 -0.87 11.16
C ALA A 101 -13.65 -0.87 9.65
N PRO A 102 -14.89 -1.22 9.27
CA PRO A 102 -15.31 -1.11 7.88
C PRO A 102 -15.27 0.34 7.39
N TYR A 103 -15.12 0.52 6.08
CA TYR A 103 -15.06 1.83 5.45
C TYR A 103 -15.74 1.82 4.08
N ARG A 104 -16.54 2.85 3.79
CA ARG A 104 -17.22 3.01 2.51
C ARG A 104 -16.42 3.94 1.61
N MET A 105 -15.77 3.37 0.61
CA MET A 105 -15.03 4.10 -0.43
C MET A 105 -15.89 4.21 -1.69
N GLY A 106 -16.75 5.23 -1.74
CA GLY A 106 -17.72 5.41 -2.83
C GLY A 106 -18.68 4.22 -2.96
N LYS A 107 -18.54 3.43 -4.03
CA LYS A 107 -19.33 2.20 -4.26
C LYS A 107 -18.74 0.95 -3.60
N PHE A 108 -17.50 1.03 -3.11
CA PHE A 108 -16.77 -0.09 -2.55
C PHE A 108 -16.95 -0.12 -1.02
N HIS A 109 -17.32 -1.29 -0.50
CA HIS A 109 -17.49 -1.53 0.93
C HIS A 109 -16.28 -2.32 1.42
N LEU A 110 -15.38 -1.63 2.12
CA LEU A 110 -14.19 -2.25 2.70
C LEU A 110 -14.56 -2.84 4.07
N SER A 111 -14.10 -4.07 4.33
CA SER A 111 -14.24 -4.70 5.64
C SER A 111 -13.23 -4.19 6.66
N HIS A 112 -12.10 -3.66 6.17
CA HIS A 112 -11.03 -3.04 6.96
C HIS A 112 -10.32 -1.95 6.13
N ARG A 113 -9.55 -1.11 6.82
CA ARG A 113 -8.81 0.02 6.24
C ARG A 113 -7.36 -0.29 5.85
N ILE A 114 -6.99 -1.57 5.85
CA ILE A 114 -5.66 -2.06 5.44
C ILE A 114 -5.67 -2.36 3.94
N VAL A 115 -4.77 -1.73 3.18
CA VAL A 115 -4.69 -1.83 1.71
C VAL A 115 -3.34 -2.36 1.28
N LEU A 116 -3.32 -3.24 0.27
CA LEU A 116 -2.08 -3.55 -0.45
C LEU A 116 -1.72 -2.37 -1.35
N ALA A 117 -0.64 -1.67 -1.01
CA ALA A 117 -0.07 -0.62 -1.85
C ALA A 117 0.43 -1.19 -3.19
N PRO A 118 0.48 -0.39 -4.27
CA PRO A 118 1.10 -0.81 -5.51
C PRO A 118 2.57 -1.18 -5.28
N LEU A 119 2.97 -2.38 -5.73
CA LEU A 119 4.28 -2.96 -5.47
C LEU A 119 4.85 -3.63 -6.71
N THR A 120 5.66 -2.91 -7.48
CA THR A 120 6.38 -3.47 -8.63
C THR A 120 7.25 -4.66 -8.24
N ARG A 121 7.01 -5.83 -8.87
CA ARG A 121 7.73 -7.08 -8.54
C ARG A 121 8.71 -7.54 -9.61
N GLN A 122 8.62 -6.98 -10.83
CA GLN A 122 9.48 -7.32 -11.97
C GLN A 122 9.47 -8.82 -12.31
N ARG A 123 8.28 -9.42 -12.39
CA ARG A 123 8.10 -10.85 -12.70
C ARG A 123 7.16 -11.10 -13.88
N SER A 124 6.94 -10.09 -14.71
CA SER A 124 6.07 -10.14 -15.88
C SER A 124 6.93 -10.11 -17.14
N PHE A 125 7.46 -11.27 -17.52
CA PHE A 125 8.29 -11.41 -18.73
C PHE A 125 7.50 -10.99 -19.98
N ASN A 126 8.16 -10.29 -20.89
CA ASN A 126 7.53 -9.68 -22.08
C ASN A 126 6.29 -8.83 -21.75
N ASN A 127 6.30 -8.22 -20.55
CA ASN A 127 5.18 -7.45 -20.00
C ASN A 127 3.89 -8.24 -19.78
N VAL A 128 3.95 -9.57 -19.80
CA VAL A 128 2.80 -10.46 -19.57
C VAL A 128 2.82 -10.94 -18.12
N PRO A 129 1.76 -10.70 -17.33
CA PRO A 129 1.59 -11.31 -16.00
C PRO A 129 1.75 -12.82 -16.07
N GLN A 130 2.56 -13.38 -15.17
CA GLN A 130 2.85 -14.81 -15.16
C GLN A 130 1.91 -15.56 -14.20
N PRO A 131 1.74 -16.90 -14.34
CA PRO A 131 0.80 -17.67 -13.51
C PRO A 131 0.97 -17.51 -12.00
N HIS A 132 2.20 -17.27 -11.51
CA HIS A 132 2.45 -17.05 -10.09
C HIS A 132 1.79 -15.76 -9.54
N ALA A 133 1.44 -14.79 -10.40
CA ALA A 133 0.73 -13.57 -10.00
C ALA A 133 -0.65 -13.90 -9.41
N ILE A 134 -1.31 -14.93 -9.93
CA ILE A 134 -2.59 -15.44 -9.42
C ILE A 134 -2.45 -15.81 -7.94
N LEU A 135 -1.45 -16.65 -7.63
CA LEU A 135 -1.16 -17.05 -6.26
C LEU A 135 -0.73 -15.84 -5.40
N TYR A 136 0.11 -14.97 -5.93
CA TYR A 136 0.64 -13.79 -5.24
C TYR A 136 -0.46 -12.84 -4.73
N TYR A 137 -1.40 -12.46 -5.59
CA TYR A 137 -2.50 -11.58 -5.23
C TYR A 137 -3.56 -12.32 -4.41
N SER A 138 -3.88 -13.57 -4.76
CA SER A 138 -4.81 -14.39 -3.99
C SER A 138 -4.38 -14.54 -2.53
N GLN A 139 -3.10 -14.82 -2.27
CA GLN A 139 -2.56 -14.96 -0.90
C GLN A 139 -2.72 -13.70 -0.05
N ARG A 140 -2.73 -12.52 -0.68
CA ARG A 140 -2.86 -11.21 -0.01
C ARG A 140 -4.30 -10.72 0.09
N THR A 141 -5.24 -11.47 -0.47
CA THR A 141 -6.64 -11.07 -0.55
C THR A 141 -7.43 -11.58 0.65
N THR A 142 -8.11 -10.65 1.32
CA THR A 142 -9.14 -10.88 2.33
C THR A 142 -10.50 -10.44 1.79
N LYS A 143 -11.58 -10.98 2.36
CA LYS A 143 -12.95 -10.57 2.00
C LYS A 143 -13.16 -9.10 2.36
N GLY A 144 -13.51 -8.27 1.38
CA GLY A 144 -13.67 -6.82 1.53
C GLY A 144 -12.34 -6.05 1.64
N GLY A 145 -11.19 -6.69 1.41
CA GLY A 145 -9.90 -6.03 1.36
C GLY A 145 -9.64 -5.37 0.01
N LEU A 146 -9.06 -4.17 0.00
CA LEU A 146 -8.65 -3.48 -1.22
C LEU A 146 -7.18 -3.75 -1.55
N LEU A 147 -6.93 -4.14 -2.79
CA LEU A 147 -5.61 -4.38 -3.35
C LEU A 147 -5.41 -3.48 -4.58
N ILE A 148 -4.22 -2.90 -4.69
CA ILE A 148 -3.79 -2.15 -5.88
C ILE A 148 -2.67 -2.96 -6.55
N THR A 149 -2.78 -3.19 -7.86
CA THR A 149 -1.76 -3.92 -8.62
C THR A 149 -0.42 -3.22 -8.57
N GLU A 150 0.63 -3.95 -8.94
CA GLU A 150 1.87 -3.34 -9.39
C GLU A 150 1.65 -2.38 -10.58
N ALA A 151 2.63 -1.50 -10.78
CA ALA A 151 2.64 -0.53 -11.87
C ALA A 151 2.49 -1.24 -13.22
N THR A 152 1.39 -0.93 -13.92
CA THR A 152 1.00 -1.60 -15.17
C THR A 152 1.05 -0.60 -16.32
N GLY A 153 1.94 -0.86 -17.28
CA GLY A 153 2.16 0.02 -18.43
C GLY A 153 0.93 0.09 -19.36
N VAL A 154 0.68 1.27 -19.92
CA VAL A 154 -0.42 1.52 -20.88
C VAL A 154 -0.03 1.40 -22.35
N SER A 155 1.27 1.35 -22.61
CA SER A 155 1.85 1.21 -23.94
C SER A 155 3.28 0.70 -23.79
N GLU A 156 3.87 0.28 -24.91
CA GLU A 156 5.28 -0.07 -24.98
C GLU A 156 6.18 1.10 -24.52
N THR A 157 5.86 2.33 -24.93
CA THR A 157 6.60 3.55 -24.56
C THR A 157 6.43 3.96 -23.09
N ALA A 158 5.49 3.35 -22.35
CA ALA A 158 5.20 3.69 -20.97
C ALA A 158 6.20 3.04 -19.98
N GLN A 159 7.04 2.11 -20.45
CA GLN A 159 7.84 1.28 -19.56
C GLN A 159 9.05 1.99 -18.98
N GLY A 160 9.28 1.75 -17.68
CA GLY A 160 10.43 2.28 -16.93
C GLY A 160 11.29 1.23 -16.26
N TYR A 161 10.84 -0.03 -16.19
CA TYR A 161 11.58 -1.14 -15.59
C TYR A 161 11.34 -2.43 -16.38
N PRO A 162 12.34 -3.32 -16.46
CA PRO A 162 12.17 -4.61 -17.13
C PRO A 162 11.20 -5.47 -16.34
N HIS A 163 10.52 -6.36 -17.07
CA HIS A 163 9.60 -7.36 -16.53
C HIS A 163 8.44 -6.78 -15.72
N THR A 164 8.02 -5.54 -16.04
CA THR A 164 6.80 -4.93 -15.51
C THR A 164 5.60 -5.28 -16.40
N PRO A 165 4.42 -5.56 -15.83
CA PRO A 165 3.27 -5.94 -16.64
C PRO A 165 2.73 -4.78 -17.48
N GLY A 166 2.05 -5.13 -18.56
CA GLY A 166 1.28 -4.23 -19.41
C GLY A 166 -0.22 -4.50 -19.37
N ILE A 167 -1.00 -3.63 -20.00
CA ILE A 167 -2.44 -3.83 -20.25
C ILE A 167 -2.88 -3.30 -21.63
N TRP A 168 -1.98 -3.23 -22.61
CA TRP A 168 -2.27 -2.68 -23.95
C TRP A 168 -2.45 -3.74 -25.03
N THR A 169 -2.00 -4.99 -24.79
CA THR A 169 -2.23 -6.09 -25.72
C THR A 169 -3.32 -7.03 -25.22
N LYS A 170 -3.96 -7.75 -26.16
CA LYS A 170 -4.94 -8.78 -25.82
C LYS A 170 -4.33 -9.87 -24.93
N GLU A 171 -3.11 -10.30 -25.23
CA GLU A 171 -2.40 -11.30 -24.44
C GLU A 171 -2.22 -10.88 -22.98
N GLN A 172 -1.81 -9.63 -22.74
CA GLN A 172 -1.66 -9.08 -21.39
C GLN A 172 -2.99 -9.05 -20.65
N VAL A 173 -4.08 -8.63 -21.33
CA VAL A 173 -5.43 -8.62 -20.75
C VAL A 173 -5.89 -10.03 -20.39
N GLU A 174 -5.71 -11.02 -21.29
CA GLU A 174 -6.06 -12.42 -21.00
C GLU A 174 -5.25 -12.97 -19.83
N ALA A 175 -3.99 -12.58 -19.68
CA ALA A 175 -3.15 -12.99 -18.55
C ALA A 175 -3.58 -12.33 -17.21
N TRP A 176 -4.16 -11.12 -17.24
CA TRP A 176 -4.69 -10.47 -16.04
C TRP A 176 -6.01 -11.07 -15.55
N LYS A 177 -6.88 -11.55 -16.44
CA LYS A 177 -8.20 -12.13 -16.08
C LYS A 177 -8.14 -13.16 -14.93
N PRO A 178 -7.31 -14.22 -14.99
CA PRO A 178 -7.26 -15.20 -13.90
C PRO A 178 -6.75 -14.62 -12.58
N VAL A 179 -5.94 -13.55 -12.63
CA VAL A 179 -5.51 -12.82 -11.42
C VAL A 179 -6.69 -12.07 -10.81
N VAL A 180 -7.45 -11.35 -11.63
CA VAL A 180 -8.66 -10.63 -11.21
C VAL A 180 -9.69 -11.60 -10.63
N ASP A 181 -9.93 -12.73 -11.30
CA ASP A 181 -10.86 -13.76 -10.86
C ASP A 181 -10.47 -14.34 -9.49
N ALA A 182 -9.18 -14.61 -9.26
CA ALA A 182 -8.70 -15.13 -7.99
C ALA A 182 -8.85 -14.14 -6.82
N VAL A 183 -8.74 -12.84 -7.08
CA VAL A 183 -9.00 -11.79 -6.07
C VAL A 183 -10.50 -11.68 -5.78
N HIS A 184 -11.33 -11.64 -6.83
CA HIS A 184 -12.79 -11.54 -6.69
C HIS A 184 -13.40 -12.80 -6.06
N ALA A 185 -12.87 -13.99 -6.34
CA ALA A 185 -13.31 -15.25 -5.71
C ALA A 185 -13.17 -15.23 -4.18
N LYS A 186 -12.21 -14.45 -3.65
CA LYS A 186 -12.04 -14.22 -2.21
C LYS A 186 -12.84 -13.03 -1.67
N GLY A 187 -13.62 -12.37 -2.52
CA GLY A 187 -14.37 -11.16 -2.19
C GLY A 187 -13.49 -9.92 -2.02
N GLY A 188 -12.29 -9.92 -2.59
CA GLY A 188 -11.41 -8.75 -2.60
C GLY A 188 -11.86 -7.71 -3.62
N ILE A 189 -11.39 -6.48 -3.42
CA ILE A 189 -11.55 -5.37 -4.37
C ILE A 189 -10.20 -5.10 -5.01
N PHE A 190 -10.15 -5.04 -6.34
CA PHE A 190 -8.88 -5.00 -7.07
C PHE A 190 -8.81 -3.82 -8.04
N PHE A 191 -7.80 -2.97 -7.88
CA PHE A 191 -7.58 -1.80 -8.72
C PHE A 191 -6.28 -1.97 -9.51
N CYS A 192 -6.30 -1.63 -10.80
CA CYS A 192 -5.10 -1.60 -11.62
C CYS A 192 -4.42 -0.23 -11.51
N GLN A 193 -3.16 -0.20 -11.09
CA GLN A 193 -2.33 1.01 -11.15
C GLN A 193 -1.85 1.23 -12.58
N ILE A 194 -2.54 2.12 -13.27
CA ILE A 194 -2.14 2.61 -14.59
C ILE A 194 -0.86 3.45 -14.48
N TRP A 195 0.18 3.10 -15.25
CA TRP A 195 1.50 3.68 -15.13
C TRP A 195 2.10 4.13 -16.47
N HIS A 196 2.84 5.24 -16.42
CA HIS A 196 3.72 5.72 -17.47
C HIS A 196 4.99 6.30 -16.82
N ALA A 197 6.15 5.72 -17.12
CA ALA A 197 7.42 6.07 -16.47
C ALA A 197 7.96 7.47 -16.86
N GLY A 198 7.67 7.91 -18.09
CA GLY A 198 8.14 9.20 -18.60
C GLY A 198 9.67 9.29 -18.53
N ARG A 199 10.21 10.36 -17.94
CA ARG A 199 11.65 10.62 -17.85
C ARG A 199 12.44 9.57 -17.05
N VAL A 200 11.78 8.77 -16.20
CA VAL A 200 12.43 7.69 -15.44
C VAL A 200 12.69 6.47 -16.32
N SER A 201 12.14 6.43 -17.54
CA SER A 201 12.48 5.43 -18.55
C SER A 201 13.92 5.62 -19.07
N ASN A 202 14.53 4.52 -19.51
CA ASN A 202 15.84 4.47 -20.15
C ASN A 202 15.75 3.66 -21.45
N GLN A 203 16.76 3.81 -22.32
CA GLN A 203 16.82 3.09 -23.59
C GLN A 203 17.01 1.58 -23.39
N ASP A 204 17.65 1.17 -22.29
CA ASP A 204 17.92 -0.23 -21.98
C ASP A 204 16.64 -1.06 -21.73
N HIS A 205 15.51 -0.41 -21.44
CA HIS A 205 14.23 -1.10 -21.23
C HIS A 205 13.30 -1.02 -22.46
N MET A 206 13.74 -0.38 -23.55
CA MET A 206 12.95 -0.12 -24.76
C MET A 206 13.27 -1.05 -25.93
N PHE A 207 14.14 -2.06 -25.77
CA PHE A 207 14.54 -2.99 -26.84
C PHE A 207 14.80 -4.41 -26.33
#